data_AF-A0A520ND45-F1
#
_entry.id   AF-A0A520ND45-F1
#
_cell.length_a   1.000
_cell.length_b   1.000
_cell.length_c   1.000
_cell.angle_alpha   90.00
_cell.angle_beta   90.00
_cell.angle_gamma   90.00
#
_symmetry.space_group_name_H-M   'P 1'
#
loop_
_entity.id
_entity.type
_entity.pdbx_description
1 polymer ?
#
loop_
_entity_poly.entity_id
_entity_poly.type
_entity_poly.pdbx_seq_one_letter_code
_entity_poly.pdbx_strand_id
1 'polypeptide(L)'
;MGDVIYLPTTKKGADLSVGDYPSLTREEVRRLETIRDNIEQLLNMVSGIRNDPEAVALAAGRYGLMRMYQLQGRAAVMAFANRCVETAEIAEDLQKS
;
A
#
# COMPACT_ATOMS: atom_id res chain seq x y z
N MET A 1 23.14 7.51 30.11
CA MET A 1 22.00 8.33 29.64
C MET A 1 21.70 7.88 28.22
N GLY A 2 20.68 7.04 28.05
CA GLY A 2 20.23 6.58 26.73
C GLY A 2 18.95 7.32 26.38
N ASP A 3 18.94 8.02 25.25
CA ASP A 3 17.78 8.79 24.82
C ASP A 3 16.63 7.86 24.45
N VAL A 4 15.52 8.02 25.17
CA VAL A 4 14.27 7.31 24.90
C VAL A 4 13.52 8.10 23.83
N ILE A 5 13.44 7.54 22.62
CA ILE A 5 12.63 8.12 21.55
C ILE A 5 11.16 8.00 21.96
N TYR A 6 10.55 9.13 22.30
CA TYR A 6 9.11 9.23 22.48
C TYR A 6 8.43 9.17 21.12
N LEU A 7 7.94 7.98 20.74
CA LEU A 7 6.98 7.87 19.66
C LEU A 7 5.64 8.46 20.15
N PRO A 8 5.06 9.46 19.47
CA PRO A 8 3.72 9.91 19.80
C PRO A 8 2.77 8.74 19.59
N THR A 9 2.14 8.28 20.67
CA THR A 9 1.02 7.35 20.65
C THR A 9 -0.08 7.97 19.80
N THR A 10 -0.13 7.57 18.53
CA THR A 10 -1.27 7.81 17.66
C THR A 10 -2.48 7.17 18.32
N LYS A 11 -3.53 7.98 18.47
CA LYS A 11 -4.78 7.61 19.13
C LYS A 11 -5.26 6.25 18.64
N LYS A 12 -5.43 5.32 19.58
CA LYS A 12 -6.14 4.06 19.44
C LYS A 12 -7.58 4.39 19.02
N GLY A 13 -7.83 4.39 17.71
CA GLY A 13 -9.05 4.95 17.14
C GLY A 13 -9.17 4.61 15.67
N ALA A 14 -9.33 3.31 15.42
CA ALA A 14 -10.09 2.67 14.35
C ALA A 14 -9.38 1.35 14.02
N ASP A 15 -10.05 0.26 14.34
CA ASP A 15 -9.77 -1.06 13.79
C ASP A 15 -10.09 -1.01 12.29
N LEU A 16 -9.24 -0.34 11.52
CA LEU A 16 -9.34 -0.27 10.08
C LEU A 16 -8.73 -1.57 9.57
N SER A 17 -9.56 -2.60 9.52
CA SER A 17 -9.40 -3.70 8.57
C SER A 17 -9.08 -3.07 7.22
N VAL A 18 -7.89 -3.35 6.68
CA VAL A 18 -7.54 -2.90 5.34
C VAL A 18 -8.68 -3.35 4.41
N GLY A 19 -9.26 -2.43 3.64
CA GLY A 19 -10.34 -2.71 2.69
C GLY A 19 -11.73 -2.94 3.27
N ASP A 20 -11.97 -2.70 4.57
CA ASP A 20 -13.31 -2.44 5.06
C ASP A 20 -13.39 -0.95 5.37
N TYR A 21 -13.97 -0.20 4.43
CA TYR A 21 -14.21 1.23 4.54
C TYR A 21 -15.73 1.46 4.60
N PRO A 22 -16.45 1.10 5.68
CA PRO A 22 -17.91 1.07 5.62
C PRO A 22 -18.55 2.47 5.60
N SER A 23 -17.76 3.55 5.54
CA SER A 23 -18.26 4.92 5.54
C SER A 23 -17.24 5.94 5.03
N LEU A 24 -16.54 5.67 3.93
CA LEU A 24 -15.79 6.73 3.24
C LEU A 24 -16.74 7.54 2.37
N THR A 25 -16.63 8.86 2.47
CA THR A 25 -17.26 9.78 1.51
C THR A 25 -16.62 9.62 0.13
N ARG A 26 -17.36 9.97 -0.93
CA ARG A 26 -16.81 9.97 -2.30
C ARG A 26 -15.55 10.83 -2.42
N GLU A 27 -15.45 11.89 -1.62
CA GLU A 27 -14.29 12.78 -1.61
C GLU A 27 -13.05 12.10 -1.02
N GLU A 28 -13.22 11.33 0.05
CA GLU A 28 -12.13 10.57 0.67
C GLU A 28 -11.67 9.41 -0.22
N VAL A 29 -12.60 8.70 -0.88
CA VAL A 29 -12.25 7.68 -1.88
C VAL A 29 -11.40 8.29 -2.99
N ARG A 30 -11.88 9.40 -3.58
CA ARG A 30 -11.15 10.10 -4.64
C ARG A 30 -9.76 10.55 -4.19
N ARG A 31 -9.65 11.01 -2.94
CA ARG A 31 -8.35 11.39 -2.36
C ARG A 31 -7.40 10.19 -2.28
N LEU A 32 -7.88 9.04 -1.81
CA LEU A 32 -7.07 7.83 -1.70
C LEU A 32 -6.65 7.29 -3.08
N GLU A 33 -7.56 7.29 -4.05
CA GLU A 33 -7.27 6.94 -5.45
C GLU A 33 -6.22 7.87 -6.06
N THR A 34 -6.36 9.17 -5.85
CA THR A 34 -5.37 10.16 -6.33
C THR A 34 -3.98 9.89 -5.75
N ILE A 35 -3.89 9.50 -4.47
CA ILE A 35 -2.60 9.16 -3.84
C ILE A 35 -2.01 7.90 -4.50
N ARG A 36 -2.81 6.85 -4.70
CA ARG A 36 -2.38 5.62 -5.38
C ARG A 36 -1.86 5.93 -6.78
N ASP A 37 -2.67 6.61 -7.59
CA ASP A 37 -2.37 6.88 -9.00
C ASP A 37 -1.10 7.72 -9.15
N ASN A 38 -0.89 8.70 -8.27
CA ASN A 38 0.35 9.49 -8.25
C ASN A 38 1.58 8.65 -7.91
N ILE A 39 1.46 7.72 -6.95
CA ILE A 39 2.55 6.80 -6.59
C ILE A 39 2.86 5.87 -7.77
N GLU A 40 1.83 5.31 -8.42
CA GLU A 40 2.00 4.45 -9.59
C GLU A 40 2.68 5.19 -10.75
N GLN A 41 2.28 6.44 -11.03
CA GLN A 41 2.94 7.27 -12.05
C GLN A 41 4.43 7.51 -11.73
N LEU A 42 4.76 7.81 -10.47
CA LEU A 42 6.15 8.01 -10.05
C LEU A 42 6.96 6.72 -10.22
N LEU A 43 6.42 5.58 -9.81
CA LEU A 43 7.10 4.28 -9.97
C LEU A 43 7.31 3.95 -11.45
N ASN A 44 6.29 4.14 -12.29
CA ASN A 44 6.40 3.93 -13.74
C ASN A 44 7.46 4.83 -14.38
N MET A 45 7.53 6.10 -13.96
CA MET A 45 8.57 7.02 -14.43
C MET A 45 9.97 6.53 -14.03
N VAL A 46 10.17 6.12 -12.78
CA VAL A 46 11.46 5.61 -12.31
C VAL A 46 11.85 4.32 -13.03
N SER A 47 10.90 3.41 -13.24
CA SER A 47 11.08 2.19 -14.04
C SER A 47 11.53 2.51 -15.47
N GLY A 48 10.92 3.50 -16.11
CA GLY A 48 11.30 3.95 -17.45
C GLY A 48 12.70 4.58 -17.50
N ILE A 49 13.07 5.38 -16.50
CA ILE A 49 14.40 6.02 -16.42
C ILE A 49 15.51 5.00 -16.16
N ARG A 50 15.27 4.04 -15.25
CA ARG A 50 16.27 3.04 -14.86
C ARG A 50 16.33 1.85 -15.80
N ASN A 51 15.32 1.69 -16.66
CA ASN A 51 15.13 0.53 -17.54
C ASN A 51 15.17 -0.81 -16.79
N ASP A 52 14.73 -0.80 -15.53
CA ASP A 52 14.69 -1.95 -14.64
C ASP A 52 13.38 -1.91 -13.81
N PRO A 53 12.25 -2.29 -14.43
CA PRO A 53 10.95 -2.23 -13.77
C PRO A 53 10.82 -3.22 -12.61
N GLU A 54 11.54 -4.35 -12.66
CA GLU A 54 11.50 -5.39 -11.63
C GLU A 54 12.16 -4.90 -10.34
N ALA A 55 13.35 -4.30 -10.43
CA ALA A 55 14.02 -3.73 -9.27
C ALA A 55 13.18 -2.63 -8.59
N VAL A 56 12.49 -1.80 -9.38
CA VAL A 56 11.60 -0.75 -8.86
C VAL A 56 10.39 -1.35 -8.15
N ALA A 57 9.75 -2.36 -8.74
CA ALA A 57 8.61 -3.05 -8.13
C ALA A 57 8.99 -3.73 -6.80
N LEU A 58 10.12 -4.43 -6.75
CA LEU A 58 10.63 -5.08 -5.54
C LEU A 58 10.97 -4.06 -4.44
N ALA A 59 11.61 -2.95 -4.81
CA ALA A 59 11.95 -1.89 -3.86
C ALA A 59 10.69 -1.22 -3.27
N ALA A 60 9.71 -0.91 -4.13
CA ALA A 60 8.44 -0.32 -3.72
C ALA A 60 7.64 -1.27 -2.81
N GLY A 61 7.55 -2.55 -3.19
CA GLY A 61 6.89 -3.59 -2.39
C GLY A 61 7.55 -3.76 -1.03
N ARG A 62 8.88 -3.84 -0.97
CA ARG A 62 9.63 -3.90 0.29
C ARG A 62 9.31 -2.72 1.19
N TYR A 63 9.38 -1.50 0.67
CA TYR A 63 9.07 -0.29 1.44
C TYR A 63 7.63 -0.30 1.94
N GLY A 64 6.65 -0.55 1.05
CA GLY A 64 5.23 -0.54 1.37
C GLY A 64 4.86 -1.56 2.44
N LEU A 65 5.28 -2.81 2.28
CA LEU A 65 4.99 -3.89 3.24
C LEU A 65 5.65 -3.64 4.60
N MET A 66 6.92 -3.19 4.63
CA MET A 66 7.60 -2.85 5.88
C MET A 66 6.93 -1.68 6.59
N ARG A 67 6.53 -0.65 5.85
CA ARG A 67 5.87 0.52 6.42
C ARG A 67 4.48 0.18 6.95
N MET A 68 3.73 -0.64 6.23
CA MET A 68 2.41 -1.10 6.65
C MET A 68 2.52 -1.99 7.90
N TYR A 69 3.53 -2.85 8.00
CA TYR A 69 3.79 -3.64 9.19
C TYR A 69 4.00 -2.78 10.43
N GLN A 70 4.76 -1.69 10.31
CA GLN A 70 4.99 -0.74 11.40
C GLN A 70 3.71 -0.03 11.85
N LEU A 71 2.76 0.22 10.93
CA LEU A 71 1.56 0.99 11.20
C LEU A 71 0.37 0.14 11.67
N GLN A 72 0.25 -1.09 11.15
CA GLN A 72 -0.98 -1.90 11.26
C GLN A 72 -0.70 -3.34 11.76
N GLY A 73 0.57 -3.75 11.85
CA GLY A 73 0.95 -5.09 12.31
C GLY A 73 0.83 -6.19 11.25
N ARG A 74 1.21 -7.41 11.63
CA ARG A 74 1.41 -8.55 10.69
C ARG A 74 0.14 -8.96 9.94
N ALA A 75 -0.98 -9.08 10.66
CA ALA A 75 -2.21 -9.65 10.10
C ALA A 75 -2.76 -8.79 8.94
N ALA A 76 -2.81 -7.47 9.15
CA ALA A 76 -3.27 -6.51 8.14
C ALA A 76 -2.40 -6.55 6.87
N VAL A 77 -1.07 -6.63 7.03
CA VAL A 77 -0.13 -6.68 5.89
C VAL A 77 -0.33 -7.93 5.05
N MET A 78 -0.48 -9.10 5.69
CA MET A 78 -0.67 -10.37 4.97
C MET A 78 -2.01 -10.37 4.21
N ALA A 79 -3.08 -9.88 4.85
CA ALA A 79 -4.38 -9.74 4.21
C ALA A 79 -4.36 -8.73 3.05
N PHE A 80 -3.56 -7.67 3.13
CA PHE A 80 -3.36 -6.73 2.03
C PHE A 80 -2.59 -7.38 0.88
N ALA A 81 -1.45 -8.02 1.16
CA ALA A 81 -0.62 -8.65 0.15
C ALA A 81 -1.38 -9.73 -0.65
N ASN A 82 -2.17 -10.57 0.04
CA ASN A 82 -3.00 -11.58 -0.63
C ASN A 82 -4.00 -10.95 -1.60
N ARG A 83 -4.69 -9.88 -1.19
CA ARG A 83 -5.64 -9.18 -2.07
C ARG A 83 -4.98 -8.52 -3.27
N CYS A 84 -3.76 -8.02 -3.12
CA CYS A 84 -3.00 -7.50 -4.26
C CYS A 84 -2.72 -8.60 -5.29
N VAL A 85 -2.36 -9.80 -4.85
CA VAL A 85 -2.14 -10.95 -5.72
C VAL A 85 -3.46 -11.39 -6.39
N GLU A 86 -4.53 -11.55 -5.61
CA GLU A 86 -5.86 -11.91 -6.15
C GLU A 86 -6.33 -10.89 -7.20
N THR A 87 -6.10 -9.59 -6.96
CA THR A 87 -6.46 -8.54 -7.93
C THR A 87 -5.66 -8.66 -9.23
N ALA A 88 -4.37 -9.01 -9.14
CA ALA A 88 -3.53 -9.23 -10.32
C ALA A 88 -3.97 -10.48 -11.10
N GLU A 89 -4.29 -11.58 -10.41
CA GLU A 89 -4.81 -12.80 -11.02
C GLU A 89 -6.13 -12.53 -11.77
N ILE A 90 -7.07 -11.81 -11.15
CA ILE A 90 -8.32 -11.41 -11.79
C ILE A 90 -8.06 -10.54 -13.03
N ALA A 91 -7.13 -9.59 -12.94
CA ALA A 91 -6.79 -8.73 -14.06
C ALA A 91 -6.18 -9.52 -15.23
N GLU A 92 -5.37 -10.54 -14.95
CA GLU A 92 -4.85 -11.45 -15.97
C GLU A 92 -5.94 -12.29 -16.62
N ASP A 93 -6.86 -12.84 -15.83
CA ASP A 93 -7.95 -13.68 -16.33
C ASP A 93 -8.89 -12.88 -17.25
N LEU A 94 -9.18 -11.62 -16.91
CA LEU A 94 -9.95 -10.71 -17.75
C LEU A 94 -9.28 -10.38 -19.09
N GLN A 95 -7.94 -10.41 -19.15
CA GLN A 95 -7.20 -10.19 -20.40
C GLN A 95 -7.15 -11.43 -21.30
N LYS A 96 -7.37 -12.62 -20.73
CA LYS A 96 -7.35 -13.91 -21.46
C LYS A 96 -8.75 -14.31 -21.98
N SER A 97 -9.82 -13.62 -21.57
CA SER A 97 -11.21 -13.86 -21.97
C SER A 97 -11.65 -13.00 -23.16
#